data_AF-E1F4C9-F1
#
_entry.id   AF-E1F4C9-F1
#
_cell.length_a   1.000
_cell.length_b   1.000
_cell.length_c   1.000
_cell.angle_alpha   90.00
_cell.angle_beta   90.00
_cell.angle_gamma   90.00
#
_symmetry.space_group_name_H-M   'P 1'
#
loop_
_entity.id
_entity.type
_entity.pdbx_description
1 polymer ?
#
loop_
_entity_poly.entity_id
_entity_poly.type
_entity_poly.pdbx_seq_one_letter_code
_entity_poly.pdbx_strand_id
1 'polypeptide(L)'
;MLDIERTSKCSRSWFSAAASGDYDYIQQHIGEFSGVRNESGATALMKAASNNDAQIVELLLSSEATLHDQQGMSALMFAARSGALEALTLLIEKERGMADTSGYTALMHAVARGCVSSVKALLPYEAGLVRPHGWTALMDAASRNLSDIVSLLLDHEAKRSNEFGVTALMLAAMSGATRCIELLLPQEVWMKDSLGCSALVYAIKAEHIPSSLLLLPKEHAMRDGEGKYPTDYANCDSNIVFFVREYDWRRVKPSREILLRFVSASCALLSRQTADPVEAEVMNSLLGFLIDDASLGGTTSDIVNGLNEIATHLYLPAGMLCSACGRERFEYVALPCRHATVCGPCRAAGPACPVCSEQPISYLGLAWPDE
;
A
#
# COMPACT_ATOMS: atom_id res chain seq x y z
N MET A 1 -12.71 43.84 36.32
CA MET A 1 -11.35 43.48 35.85
C MET A 1 -10.71 42.45 36.79
N LEU A 2 -10.66 42.70 38.10
CA LEU A 2 -10.13 41.76 39.11
C LEU A 2 -10.81 40.37 39.13
N ASP A 3 -12.13 40.28 38.99
CA ASP A 3 -12.83 38.98 38.95
C ASP A 3 -12.59 38.19 37.66
N ILE A 4 -12.33 38.86 36.53
CA ILE A 4 -12.02 38.22 35.24
C ILE A 4 -10.56 37.70 35.24
N GLU A 5 -9.63 38.45 35.83
CA GLU A 5 -8.25 37.99 36.00
C GLU A 5 -8.14 36.85 37.03
N ARG A 6 -8.95 36.88 38.09
CA ARG A 6 -8.97 35.83 39.10
C ARG A 6 -9.63 34.54 38.59
N THR A 7 -10.73 34.64 37.84
CA THR A 7 -11.36 33.49 37.17
C THR A 7 -10.48 32.91 36.06
N SER A 8 -9.76 33.75 35.30
CA SER A 8 -8.80 33.25 34.29
C SER A 8 -7.56 32.61 34.91
N LYS A 9 -7.13 33.03 36.10
CA LYS A 9 -6.05 32.39 36.84
C LYS A 9 -6.50 31.06 37.46
N CYS A 10 -7.72 31.00 38.03
CA CYS A 10 -8.29 29.76 38.54
C CYS A 10 -8.62 28.74 37.44
N SER A 11 -9.07 29.19 36.26
CA SER A 11 -9.29 28.29 35.13
C SER A 11 -7.95 27.72 34.62
N ARG A 12 -6.86 28.49 34.64
CA ARG A 12 -5.52 27.98 34.35
C ARG A 12 -5.08 26.92 35.36
N SER A 13 -5.31 27.12 36.66
CA SER A 13 -4.98 26.10 37.67
C SER A 13 -5.82 24.83 37.54
N TRP A 14 -7.08 24.93 37.10
CA TRP A 14 -7.94 23.78 36.81
C TRP A 14 -7.36 22.87 35.73
N PHE A 15 -6.96 23.43 34.59
CA PHE A 15 -6.38 22.62 33.51
C PHE A 15 -4.98 22.09 33.84
N SER A 16 -4.17 22.82 34.63
CA SER A 16 -2.89 22.29 35.09
C SER A 16 -3.08 21.14 36.08
N ALA A 17 -4.05 21.23 36.98
CA ALA A 17 -4.36 20.16 37.94
C ALA A 17 -4.80 18.88 37.21
N ALA A 18 -5.69 18.99 36.23
CA ALA A 18 -6.09 17.86 35.39
C ALA A 18 -4.92 17.29 34.58
N ALA A 19 -3.97 18.12 34.15
CA ALA A 19 -2.79 17.68 33.42
C ALA A 19 -1.72 17.04 34.32
N SER A 20 -1.63 17.41 35.60
CA SER A 20 -0.67 16.85 36.54
C SER A 20 -1.21 15.67 37.36
N GLY A 21 -2.50 15.34 37.23
CA GLY A 21 -3.15 14.29 38.01
C GLY A 21 -3.48 14.69 39.45
N ASP A 22 -3.73 15.98 39.70
CA ASP A 22 -4.08 16.48 41.04
C ASP A 22 -5.57 16.22 41.34
N TYR A 23 -5.88 14.97 41.69
CA TYR A 23 -7.24 14.49 41.95
C TYR A 23 -7.95 15.31 43.04
N ASP A 24 -7.27 15.61 44.15
CA ASP A 24 -7.86 16.32 45.29
C ASP A 24 -8.29 17.73 44.89
N TYR A 25 -7.45 18.45 44.14
CA TYR A 25 -7.80 19.77 43.63
C TYR A 25 -9.01 19.71 42.69
N ILE A 26 -9.04 18.72 41.79
CA ILE A 26 -10.16 18.53 40.86
C ILE A 26 -11.45 18.22 41.65
N GLN A 27 -11.41 17.29 42.61
CA GLN A 27 -12.57 16.91 43.40
C GLN A 27 -13.14 18.08 44.21
N GLN A 28 -12.27 18.91 44.78
CA GLN A 28 -12.71 20.06 45.58
C GLN A 28 -13.37 21.16 44.73
N HIS A 29 -12.94 21.33 43.47
CA HIS A 29 -13.38 22.45 42.62
C HIS A 29 -14.28 22.05 41.44
N ILE A 30 -14.68 20.77 41.35
CA ILE A 30 -15.53 20.26 40.26
C ILE A 30 -16.85 21.01 40.11
N GLY A 31 -17.47 21.43 41.22
CA GLY A 31 -18.73 22.17 41.18
C GLY A 31 -18.62 23.57 40.56
N GLU A 32 -17.42 24.17 40.56
CA GLU A 32 -17.18 25.52 40.03
C GLU A 32 -16.68 25.47 38.58
N PHE A 33 -15.81 24.52 38.22
CA PHE A 33 -15.10 24.52 36.94
C PHE A 33 -15.49 23.42 35.97
N SER A 34 -16.38 22.50 36.35
CA SER A 34 -16.84 21.47 35.42
C SER A 34 -17.43 22.06 34.14
N GLY A 35 -16.97 21.56 32.99
CA GLY A 35 -17.44 21.99 31.66
C GLY A 35 -16.79 23.29 31.17
N VAL A 36 -15.91 23.92 31.96
CA VAL A 36 -15.11 25.05 31.51
C VAL A 36 -14.15 24.60 30.41
N ARG A 37 -14.00 25.44 29.40
CA ARG A 37 -13.13 25.20 28.24
C ARG A 37 -11.95 26.17 28.25
N ASN A 38 -10.76 25.68 27.92
CA ASN A 38 -9.58 26.53 27.76
C ASN A 38 -9.60 27.26 26.40
N GLU A 39 -8.52 27.96 26.08
CA GLU A 39 -8.37 28.75 24.84
C GLU A 39 -8.50 27.91 23.56
N SER A 40 -8.18 26.61 23.60
CA SER A 40 -8.37 25.68 22.47
C SER A 40 -9.74 24.98 22.48
N GLY A 41 -10.63 25.34 23.41
CA GLY A 41 -11.91 24.68 23.61
C GLY A 41 -11.84 23.38 24.41
N ALA A 42 -10.66 22.95 24.85
CA ALA A 42 -10.50 21.67 25.53
C ALA A 42 -10.95 21.74 26.99
N THR A 43 -11.52 20.64 27.49
CA THR A 43 -11.97 20.50 28.88
C THR A 43 -10.92 19.80 29.75
N ALA A 44 -11.14 19.71 31.06
CA ALA A 44 -10.25 18.98 31.96
C ALA A 44 -10.29 17.47 31.70
N LEU A 45 -11.45 16.91 31.38
CA LEU A 45 -11.63 15.51 30.99
C LEU A 45 -10.73 15.14 29.80
N MET A 46 -10.62 16.00 28.78
CA MET A 46 -9.73 15.75 27.63
C MET A 46 -8.25 15.71 28.01
N LYS A 47 -7.82 16.54 28.97
CA LYS A 47 -6.44 16.52 29.49
C LYS A 47 -6.16 15.26 30.29
N ALA A 48 -7.06 14.90 31.20
CA ALA A 48 -6.97 13.67 31.99
C ALA A 48 -6.97 12.43 31.09
N ALA A 49 -7.84 12.40 30.08
CA ALA A 49 -7.94 11.31 29.09
C ALA A 49 -6.65 11.15 28.28
N SER A 50 -6.04 12.25 27.82
CA SER A 50 -4.75 12.20 27.12
C SER A 50 -3.61 11.68 28.01
N ASN A 51 -3.69 11.89 29.32
CA ASN A 51 -2.67 11.48 30.28
C ASN A 51 -2.96 10.12 30.93
N ASN A 52 -4.04 9.46 30.52
CA ASN A 52 -4.48 8.18 31.07
C ASN A 52 -4.81 8.20 32.57
N ASP A 53 -5.24 9.34 33.08
CA ASP A 53 -5.65 9.48 34.49
C ASP A 53 -7.09 8.99 34.67
N ALA A 54 -7.24 7.69 34.92
CA ALA A 54 -8.54 7.04 35.06
C ALA A 54 -9.39 7.63 36.20
N GLN A 55 -8.77 8.08 37.30
CA GLN A 55 -9.49 8.59 38.47
C GLN A 55 -10.14 9.94 38.17
N ILE A 56 -9.39 10.85 37.53
CA ILE A 56 -9.92 12.14 37.10
C ILE A 56 -10.92 11.96 35.96
N VAL A 57 -10.68 11.03 35.04
CA VAL A 57 -11.63 10.69 33.97
C VAL A 57 -12.96 10.26 34.55
N GLU A 58 -12.98 9.31 35.49
CA GLU A 58 -14.19 8.82 36.13
C GLU A 58 -14.94 9.95 36.87
N LEU A 59 -14.20 10.81 37.57
CA LEU A 59 -14.75 11.92 38.33
C LEU A 59 -15.43 12.97 37.43
N LEU A 60 -14.86 13.27 36.25
CA LEU A 60 -15.39 14.28 35.32
C LEU A 60 -16.36 13.71 34.27
N LEU A 61 -16.50 12.39 34.19
CA LEU A 61 -17.26 11.70 33.14
C LEU A 61 -18.72 12.16 33.08
N SER A 62 -19.39 12.29 34.23
CA SER A 62 -20.82 12.64 34.28
C SER A 62 -21.13 14.05 33.81
N SER A 63 -20.14 14.95 33.82
CA SER A 63 -20.35 16.37 33.58
C SER A 63 -19.65 16.91 32.33
N GLU A 64 -18.60 16.24 31.86
CA GLU A 64 -17.83 16.67 30.68
C GLU A 64 -17.84 15.70 29.50
N ALA A 65 -18.38 14.48 29.65
CA ALA A 65 -18.48 13.56 28.51
C ALA A 65 -19.27 14.17 27.36
N THR A 66 -18.91 13.82 26.12
CA THR A 66 -19.47 14.33 24.86
C THR A 66 -19.15 15.78 24.53
N LEU A 67 -18.51 16.53 25.44
CA LEU A 67 -17.92 17.81 25.09
C LEU A 67 -16.74 17.59 24.15
N HIS A 68 -16.51 18.58 23.29
CA HIS A 68 -15.46 18.55 22.28
C HIS A 68 -14.73 19.89 22.22
N ASP A 69 -13.47 19.84 21.80
CA ASP A 69 -12.65 21.04 21.59
C ASP A 69 -13.04 21.80 20.31
N GLN A 70 -12.26 22.84 19.95
CA GLN A 70 -12.49 23.62 18.73
C GLN A 70 -12.28 22.83 17.44
N GLN A 71 -11.52 21.73 17.48
CA GLN A 71 -11.35 20.82 16.35
C GLN A 71 -12.43 19.73 16.32
N GLY A 72 -13.33 19.71 17.31
CA GLY A 72 -14.35 18.67 17.46
C GLY A 72 -13.82 17.39 18.13
N MET A 73 -12.61 17.40 18.68
CA MET A 73 -12.06 16.21 19.34
C MET A 73 -12.70 16.00 20.71
N SER A 74 -13.20 14.78 20.94
CA SER A 74 -13.72 14.35 22.24
C SER A 74 -12.61 13.79 23.13
N ALA A 75 -12.91 13.54 24.41
CA ALA A 75 -11.94 12.95 25.34
C ALA A 75 -11.49 11.54 24.90
N LEU A 76 -12.39 10.73 24.34
CA LEU A 76 -12.09 9.41 23.77
C LEU A 76 -11.08 9.51 22.62
N MET A 77 -11.19 10.53 21.76
CA MET A 77 -10.22 10.75 20.67
C MET A 77 -8.83 11.12 21.20
N PHE A 78 -8.76 11.95 22.25
CA PHE A 78 -7.50 12.24 22.93
C PHE A 78 -6.89 10.97 23.55
N ALA A 79 -7.69 10.16 24.24
CA ALA A 79 -7.23 8.91 24.83
C ALA A 79 -6.71 7.92 23.77
N ALA A 80 -7.48 7.73 22.69
CA ALA A 80 -7.13 6.86 21.58
C ALA A 80 -5.82 7.28 20.90
N ARG A 81 -5.66 8.59 20.65
CA ARG A 81 -4.46 9.19 20.05
C ARG A 81 -3.22 9.02 20.93
N SER A 82 -3.38 9.07 22.26
CA SER A 82 -2.28 8.98 23.22
C SER A 82 -1.97 7.55 23.68
N GLY A 83 -2.80 6.56 23.33
CA GLY A 83 -2.63 5.19 23.81
C GLY A 83 -3.09 4.98 25.26
N ALA A 84 -3.93 5.87 25.77
CA ALA A 84 -4.41 5.88 27.15
C ALA A 84 -5.57 4.87 27.32
N LEU A 85 -5.24 3.60 27.53
CA LEU A 85 -6.20 2.50 27.53
C LEU A 85 -7.23 2.59 28.65
N GLU A 86 -6.81 2.92 29.87
CA GLU A 86 -7.68 2.99 31.04
C GLU A 86 -8.71 4.10 30.85
N ALA A 87 -8.27 5.29 30.42
CA ALA A 87 -9.19 6.37 30.06
C ALA A 87 -10.12 5.98 28.91
N LEU A 88 -9.60 5.32 27.87
CA LEU A 88 -10.37 4.84 26.72
C LEU A 88 -11.50 3.89 27.16
N THR A 89 -11.22 2.94 28.05
CA THR A 89 -12.23 1.99 28.55
C THR A 89 -13.38 2.66 29.31
N LEU A 90 -13.09 3.74 30.03
CA LEU A 90 -14.12 4.51 30.74
C LEU A 90 -14.98 5.37 29.81
N LEU A 91 -14.37 5.87 28.72
CA LEU A 91 -15.00 6.83 27.80
C LEU A 91 -15.82 6.17 26.69
N ILE A 92 -15.49 4.93 26.31
CA ILE A 92 -16.00 4.30 25.09
C ILE A 92 -17.53 4.20 25.05
N GLU A 93 -18.18 3.86 26.16
CA GLU A 93 -19.65 3.74 26.20
C GLU A 93 -20.37 5.08 26.07
N LYS A 94 -19.68 6.19 26.34
CA LYS A 94 -20.25 7.55 26.27
C LYS A 94 -19.95 8.25 24.96
N GLU A 95 -18.79 7.98 24.35
CA GLU A 95 -18.29 8.77 23.23
C GLU A 95 -18.00 7.97 21.95
N ARG A 96 -18.22 6.65 21.93
CA ARG A 96 -18.02 5.86 20.70
C ARG A 96 -18.81 6.43 19.52
N GLY A 97 -18.17 6.46 18.36
CA GLY A 97 -18.78 6.92 17.11
C GLY A 97 -18.92 8.44 16.98
N MET A 98 -18.47 9.22 17.98
CA MET A 98 -18.22 10.63 17.77
C MET A 98 -17.11 10.82 16.74
N ALA A 99 -17.19 11.92 15.99
CA ALA A 99 -16.23 12.28 14.97
C ALA A 99 -15.84 13.75 15.10
N ASP A 100 -14.58 14.07 14.82
CA ASP A 100 -14.10 15.45 14.84
C ASP A 100 -14.62 16.25 13.64
N THR A 101 -14.24 17.52 13.54
CA THR A 101 -14.68 18.40 12.44
C THR A 101 -14.24 17.94 11.05
N SER A 102 -13.21 17.08 10.97
CA SER A 102 -12.74 16.43 9.73
C SER A 102 -13.37 15.05 9.52
N GLY A 103 -14.21 14.60 10.45
CA GLY A 103 -14.88 13.32 10.45
C GLY A 103 -14.05 12.15 10.99
N TYR A 104 -12.90 12.39 11.62
CA TYR A 104 -12.10 11.32 12.20
C TYR A 104 -12.72 10.83 13.52
N THR A 105 -12.90 9.52 13.63
CA THR A 105 -13.31 8.86 14.88
C THR A 105 -12.11 8.58 15.80
N ALA A 106 -12.35 8.11 17.02
CA ALA A 106 -11.28 7.73 17.93
C ALA A 106 -10.39 6.62 17.35
N LEU A 107 -10.97 5.62 16.66
CA LEU A 107 -10.24 4.56 15.98
C LEU A 107 -9.31 5.13 14.90
N MET A 108 -9.78 6.09 14.10
CA MET A 108 -8.95 6.70 13.05
C MET A 108 -7.81 7.55 13.65
N HIS A 109 -8.04 8.22 14.79
CA HIS A 109 -6.97 8.90 15.53
C HIS A 109 -5.92 7.93 16.10
N ALA A 110 -6.34 6.76 16.61
CA ALA A 110 -5.43 5.70 17.04
C ALA A 110 -4.60 5.14 15.87
N VAL A 111 -5.24 4.89 14.72
CA VAL A 111 -4.57 4.47 13.48
C VAL A 111 -3.57 5.52 13.01
N ALA A 112 -3.95 6.80 12.98
CA ALA A 112 -3.07 7.88 12.56
C ALA A 112 -1.80 8.00 13.41
N ARG A 113 -1.83 7.50 14.66
CA ARG A 113 -0.69 7.44 15.58
C ARG A 113 0.01 6.09 15.63
N GLY A 114 -0.48 5.08 14.93
CA GLY A 114 0.09 3.72 15.00
C GLY A 114 -0.16 3.04 16.35
N CYS A 115 -1.16 3.47 17.12
CA CYS A 115 -1.41 2.95 18.46
C CYS A 115 -2.19 1.62 18.42
N VAL A 116 -1.47 0.51 18.28
CA VAL A 116 -2.03 -0.86 18.15
C VAL A 116 -2.96 -1.22 19.31
N SER A 117 -2.62 -0.84 20.54
CA SER A 117 -3.42 -1.13 21.73
C SER A 117 -4.78 -0.43 21.71
N SER A 118 -4.81 0.87 21.42
CA SER A 118 -6.05 1.63 21.24
C SER A 118 -6.88 1.09 20.09
N VAL A 119 -6.25 0.73 18.96
CA VAL A 119 -6.95 0.10 17.83
C VAL A 119 -7.68 -1.15 18.30
N LYS A 120 -7.00 -2.10 18.96
CA LYS A 120 -7.62 -3.33 19.47
C LYS A 120 -8.81 -3.06 20.39
N ALA A 121 -8.71 -2.07 21.26
CA ALA A 121 -9.79 -1.71 22.19
C ALA A 121 -11.00 -1.08 21.48
N LEU A 122 -10.79 -0.34 20.39
CA LEU A 122 -11.84 0.38 19.66
C LEU A 122 -12.50 -0.44 18.54
N LEU A 123 -11.84 -1.48 18.03
CA LEU A 123 -12.35 -2.33 16.94
C LEU A 123 -13.80 -2.79 17.14
N PRO A 124 -14.22 -3.31 18.32
CA PRO A 124 -15.58 -3.81 18.49
C PRO A 124 -16.67 -2.73 18.39
N TYR A 125 -16.29 -1.45 18.46
CA TYR A 125 -17.21 -0.33 18.63
C TYR A 125 -17.21 0.64 17.46
N GLU A 126 -16.05 0.84 16.82
CA GLU A 126 -15.89 1.86 15.77
C GLU A 126 -15.42 1.30 14.43
N ALA A 127 -15.06 0.01 14.35
CA ALA A 127 -14.71 -0.57 13.05
C ALA A 127 -15.91 -0.51 12.11
N GLY A 128 -15.67 -0.12 10.88
CA GLY A 128 -16.74 0.08 9.89
C GLY A 128 -17.23 1.53 9.77
N LEU A 129 -16.95 2.39 10.75
CA LEU A 129 -17.25 3.82 10.62
C LEU A 129 -16.37 4.45 9.53
N VAL A 130 -16.89 5.50 8.90
CA VAL A 130 -16.23 6.19 7.79
C VAL A 130 -16.22 7.69 8.01
N ARG A 131 -15.12 8.33 7.62
CA ARG A 131 -15.05 9.79 7.52
C ARG A 131 -15.58 10.23 6.13
N PRO A 132 -15.77 11.54 5.88
CA PRO A 132 -16.30 12.05 4.63
C PRO A 132 -15.62 11.45 3.40
N HIS A 133 -16.41 11.24 2.34
CA HIS A 133 -16.04 10.54 1.11
C HIS A 133 -15.84 9.02 1.27
N GLY A 134 -16.29 8.42 2.37
CA GLY A 134 -16.25 6.97 2.58
C GLY A 134 -14.88 6.42 2.99
N TRP A 135 -14.00 7.25 3.52
CA TRP A 135 -12.67 6.84 3.97
C TRP A 135 -12.74 6.00 5.25
N THR A 136 -12.10 4.84 5.25
CA THR A 136 -12.07 3.89 6.37
C THR A 136 -10.75 3.98 7.16
N ALA A 137 -10.73 3.39 8.36
CA ALA A 137 -9.53 3.26 9.16
C ALA A 137 -8.47 2.38 8.45
N LEU A 138 -8.90 1.32 7.75
CA LEU A 138 -8.01 0.44 6.97
C LEU A 138 -7.30 1.19 5.83
N MET A 139 -7.99 2.11 5.15
CA MET A 139 -7.41 2.96 4.11
C MET A 139 -6.31 3.88 4.68
N ASP A 140 -6.55 4.50 5.84
CA ASP A 140 -5.56 5.32 6.52
C ASP A 140 -4.34 4.47 6.95
N ALA A 141 -4.56 3.28 7.51
CA ALA A 141 -3.49 2.37 7.91
C ALA A 141 -2.62 1.92 6.73
N ALA A 142 -3.25 1.56 5.62
CA ALA A 142 -2.59 1.13 4.39
C ALA A 142 -1.71 2.25 3.79
N SER A 143 -2.26 3.47 3.68
CA SER A 143 -1.52 4.63 3.16
C SER A 143 -0.28 4.99 4.01
N ARG A 144 -0.28 4.63 5.30
CA ARG A 144 0.78 4.92 6.27
C ARG A 144 1.74 3.75 6.51
N ASN A 145 1.60 2.64 5.77
CA ASN A 145 2.40 1.42 5.92
C ASN A 145 2.34 0.80 7.33
N LEU A 146 1.18 0.84 7.99
CA LEU A 146 0.97 0.30 9.33
C LEU A 146 0.49 -1.15 9.28
N SER A 147 1.36 -2.06 8.84
CA SER A 147 1.00 -3.46 8.56
C SER A 147 0.38 -4.22 9.75
N ASP A 148 0.84 -3.98 10.98
CA ASP A 148 0.25 -4.57 12.19
C ASP A 148 -1.21 -4.14 12.37
N ILE A 149 -1.52 -2.88 12.12
CA ILE A 149 -2.88 -2.33 12.22
C ILE A 149 -3.75 -2.79 11.04
N VAL A 150 -3.18 -2.86 9.84
CA VAL A 150 -3.85 -3.46 8.68
C VAL A 150 -4.33 -4.87 9.03
N SER A 151 -3.45 -5.71 9.60
CA SER A 151 -3.81 -7.09 9.97
C SER A 151 -5.00 -7.18 10.93
N LEU A 152 -5.16 -6.21 11.83
CA LEU A 152 -6.28 -6.14 12.78
C LEU A 152 -7.58 -5.66 12.14
N LEU A 153 -7.51 -4.80 11.12
CA LEU A 153 -8.67 -4.19 10.47
C LEU A 153 -9.21 -5.02 9.30
N LEU A 154 -8.45 -6.00 8.78
CA LEU A 154 -8.82 -6.80 7.61
C LEU A 154 -10.20 -7.46 7.77
N ASP A 155 -10.45 -8.13 8.89
CA ASP A 155 -11.70 -8.87 9.12
C ASP A 155 -12.93 -7.96 9.27
N HIS A 156 -12.71 -6.65 9.48
CA HIS A 156 -13.77 -5.68 9.70
C HIS A 156 -14.02 -4.76 8.50
N GLU A 157 -12.99 -4.42 7.74
CA GLU A 157 -13.04 -3.32 6.76
C GLU A 157 -12.50 -3.66 5.36
N ALA A 158 -11.96 -4.87 5.14
CA ALA A 158 -11.48 -5.25 3.82
C ALA A 158 -12.61 -5.25 2.77
N LYS A 159 -12.24 -5.03 1.50
CA LYS A 159 -13.14 -4.98 0.34
C LYS A 159 -14.09 -3.77 0.35
N ARG A 160 -13.88 -2.81 1.24
CA ARG A 160 -14.57 -1.52 1.21
C ARG A 160 -13.81 -0.56 0.32
N SER A 161 -14.57 0.24 -0.43
CA SER A 161 -14.03 1.32 -1.25
C SER A 161 -14.65 2.65 -0.83
N ASN A 162 -13.91 3.73 -1.02
CA ASN A 162 -14.43 5.07 -0.80
C ASN A 162 -15.34 5.50 -1.98
N GLU A 163 -15.86 6.72 -1.96
CA GLU A 163 -16.77 7.22 -3.01
C GLU A 163 -16.15 7.25 -4.42
N PHE A 164 -14.81 7.24 -4.51
CA PHE A 164 -14.06 7.17 -5.76
C PHE A 164 -13.71 5.72 -6.15
N GLY A 165 -14.22 4.71 -5.44
CA GLY A 165 -13.88 3.31 -5.67
C GLY A 165 -12.48 2.91 -5.19
N VAL A 166 -11.74 3.80 -4.54
CA VAL A 166 -10.37 3.52 -4.07
C VAL A 166 -10.42 2.62 -2.85
N THR A 167 -9.63 1.55 -2.85
CA THR A 167 -9.50 0.57 -1.76
C THR A 167 -8.23 0.77 -0.95
N ALA A 168 -8.09 0.04 0.17
CA ALA A 168 -6.87 0.06 0.97
C ALA A 168 -5.65 -0.49 0.20
N LEU A 169 -5.83 -1.54 -0.62
CA LEU A 169 -4.76 -2.09 -1.47
C LEU A 169 -4.21 -1.06 -2.46
N MET A 170 -5.08 -0.25 -3.07
CA MET A 170 -4.64 0.82 -3.99
C MET A 170 -3.82 1.89 -3.28
N LEU A 171 -4.21 2.25 -2.05
CA LEU A 171 -3.47 3.22 -1.23
C LEU A 171 -2.13 2.66 -0.75
N ALA A 172 -2.07 1.38 -0.37
CA ALA A 172 -0.81 0.69 -0.04
C ALA A 172 0.13 0.61 -1.25
N ALA A 173 -0.42 0.35 -2.45
CA ALA A 173 0.33 0.35 -3.70
C ALA A 173 0.91 1.73 -4.02
N MET A 174 0.11 2.79 -3.85
CA MET A 174 0.50 4.18 -4.06
C MET A 174 1.57 4.67 -3.06
N SER A 175 1.59 4.14 -1.83
CA SER A 175 2.56 4.53 -0.78
C SER A 175 3.80 3.65 -0.71
N GLY A 176 3.90 2.59 -1.53
CA GLY A 176 5.02 1.66 -1.49
C GLY A 176 4.97 0.68 -0.31
N ALA A 177 3.82 0.51 0.35
CA ALA A 177 3.65 -0.30 1.54
C ALA A 177 3.57 -1.80 1.23
N THR A 178 4.70 -2.40 0.84
CA THR A 178 4.80 -3.82 0.40
C THR A 178 4.20 -4.81 1.38
N ARG A 179 4.45 -4.65 2.69
CA ARG A 179 3.89 -5.54 3.71
C ARG A 179 2.36 -5.43 3.81
N CYS A 180 1.82 -4.22 3.68
CA CYS A 180 0.37 -4.02 3.61
C CYS A 180 -0.21 -4.64 2.34
N ILE A 181 0.49 -4.54 1.20
CA ILE A 181 0.09 -5.18 -0.06
C ILE A 181 -0.03 -6.69 0.12
N GLU A 182 0.97 -7.35 0.71
CA GLU A 182 0.93 -8.80 0.95
C GLU A 182 -0.29 -9.22 1.78
N LEU A 183 -0.66 -8.42 2.78
CA LEU A 183 -1.81 -8.67 3.65
C LEU A 183 -3.16 -8.41 2.95
N LEU A 184 -3.23 -7.35 2.14
CA LEU A 184 -4.45 -6.90 1.48
C LEU A 184 -4.73 -7.66 0.17
N LEU A 185 -3.70 -8.11 -0.52
CA LEU A 185 -3.80 -8.74 -1.84
C LEU A 185 -4.79 -9.92 -1.87
N PRO A 186 -4.80 -10.87 -0.92
CA PRO A 186 -5.75 -11.97 -0.94
C PRO A 186 -7.22 -11.51 -0.82
N GLN A 187 -7.47 -10.34 -0.23
CA GLN A 187 -8.82 -9.84 0.03
C GLN A 187 -9.32 -8.88 -1.05
N GLU A 188 -8.45 -8.03 -1.59
CA GLU A 188 -8.84 -6.89 -2.45
C GLU A 188 -8.31 -6.96 -3.87
N VAL A 189 -7.68 -8.08 -4.26
CA VAL A 189 -7.21 -8.29 -5.63
C VAL A 189 -8.37 -8.13 -6.63
N TRP A 190 -8.06 -7.58 -7.81
CA TRP A 190 -9.00 -7.36 -8.92
C TRP A 190 -10.01 -6.22 -8.73
N MET A 191 -10.01 -5.55 -7.57
CA MET A 191 -10.83 -4.37 -7.36
C MET A 191 -10.32 -3.18 -8.19
N LYS A 192 -11.24 -2.31 -8.59
CA LYS A 192 -10.97 -1.14 -9.44
C LYS A 192 -11.64 0.10 -8.87
N ASP A 193 -10.97 1.23 -9.03
CA ASP A 193 -11.56 2.53 -8.71
C ASP A 193 -12.59 2.98 -9.75
N SER A 194 -13.14 4.18 -9.59
CA SER A 194 -14.14 4.75 -10.50
C SER A 194 -13.61 5.01 -11.92
N LEU A 195 -12.29 5.07 -12.11
CA LEU A 195 -11.63 5.18 -13.42
C LEU A 195 -11.28 3.80 -14.00
N GLY A 196 -11.57 2.71 -13.28
CA GLY A 196 -11.18 1.36 -13.65
C GLY A 196 -9.72 1.01 -13.31
N CYS A 197 -8.97 1.90 -12.65
CA CYS A 197 -7.58 1.66 -12.28
C CYS A 197 -7.50 0.63 -11.13
N SER A 198 -6.59 -0.33 -11.26
CA SER A 198 -6.27 -1.32 -10.22
C SER A 198 -5.10 -0.86 -9.35
N ALA A 199 -4.81 -1.57 -8.25
CA ALA A 199 -3.69 -1.24 -7.37
C ALA A 199 -2.33 -1.21 -8.09
N LEU A 200 -2.11 -2.10 -9.06
CA LEU A 200 -0.90 -2.09 -9.89
C LEU A 200 -0.72 -0.77 -10.65
N VAL A 201 -1.81 -0.17 -11.15
CA VAL A 201 -1.74 1.15 -11.82
C VAL A 201 -1.22 2.22 -10.86
N TYR A 202 -1.66 2.18 -9.60
CA TYR A 202 -1.20 3.11 -8.56
C TYR A 202 0.29 2.90 -8.24
N ALA A 203 0.75 1.65 -8.09
CA ALA A 203 2.17 1.35 -7.86
C ALA A 203 3.06 1.81 -9.02
N ILE A 204 2.61 1.63 -10.27
CA ILE A 204 3.33 2.04 -11.47
C ILE A 204 3.44 3.56 -11.55
N LYS A 205 2.31 4.28 -11.38
CA LYS A 205 2.29 5.75 -11.41
C LYS A 205 3.15 6.38 -10.30
N ALA A 206 3.26 5.71 -9.15
CA ALA A 206 4.05 6.16 -8.01
C ALA A 206 5.53 5.70 -8.06
N GLU A 207 5.95 5.00 -9.11
CA GLU A 207 7.30 4.45 -9.27
C GLU A 207 7.76 3.48 -8.15
N HIS A 208 6.81 2.80 -7.50
CA HIS A 208 7.11 1.81 -6.47
C HIS A 208 7.36 0.43 -7.09
N ILE A 209 8.63 0.14 -7.43
CA ILE A 209 9.06 -1.12 -8.05
C ILE A 209 8.66 -2.34 -7.21
N PRO A 210 8.95 -2.43 -5.90
CA PRO A 210 8.62 -3.63 -5.12
C PRO A 210 7.11 -3.90 -5.07
N SER A 211 6.31 -2.86 -4.87
CA SER A 211 4.84 -2.94 -4.93
C SER A 211 4.35 -3.41 -6.28
N SER A 212 4.92 -2.88 -7.36
CA SER A 212 4.59 -3.27 -8.73
C SER A 212 4.87 -4.75 -8.94
N LEU A 213 6.05 -5.24 -8.54
CA LEU A 213 6.44 -6.65 -8.69
C LEU A 213 5.52 -7.61 -7.90
N LEU A 214 5.03 -7.20 -6.73
CA LEU A 214 4.06 -8.00 -5.96
C LEU A 214 2.69 -8.09 -6.64
N LEU A 215 2.24 -7.01 -7.27
CA LEU A 215 0.91 -6.91 -7.87
C LEU A 215 0.85 -7.45 -9.31
N LEU A 216 1.94 -7.33 -10.06
CA LEU A 216 2.05 -7.67 -11.48
C LEU A 216 1.58 -9.09 -11.82
N PRO A 217 1.91 -10.16 -11.06
CA PRO A 217 1.45 -11.51 -11.37
C PRO A 217 -0.06 -11.68 -11.36
N LYS A 218 -0.74 -10.85 -10.57
CA LYS A 218 -2.20 -10.83 -10.51
C LYS A 218 -2.71 -9.83 -11.54
N GLU A 219 -2.38 -8.55 -11.43
CA GLU A 219 -3.17 -7.50 -12.08
C GLU A 219 -2.70 -7.07 -13.49
N HIS A 220 -1.60 -7.58 -14.04
CA HIS A 220 -1.04 -7.11 -15.33
C HIS A 220 -2.03 -7.09 -16.51
N ALA A 221 -3.02 -7.98 -16.54
CA ALA A 221 -3.99 -8.09 -17.63
C ALA A 221 -5.25 -7.22 -17.40
N MET A 222 -5.35 -6.51 -16.28
CA MET A 222 -6.52 -5.71 -15.95
C MET A 222 -6.53 -4.40 -16.75
N ARG A 223 -7.58 -4.19 -17.54
CA ARG A 223 -7.79 -2.93 -18.26
C ARG A 223 -8.57 -1.91 -17.43
N ASP A 224 -8.22 -0.64 -17.54
CA ASP A 224 -8.98 0.46 -16.93
C ASP A 224 -10.29 0.77 -17.71
N GLY A 225 -10.97 1.86 -17.34
CA GLY A 225 -12.17 2.33 -18.03
C GLY A 225 -11.93 2.81 -19.47
N GLU A 226 -10.71 3.22 -19.80
CA GLU A 226 -10.30 3.62 -21.16
C GLU A 226 -9.76 2.43 -21.98
N GLY A 227 -9.67 1.24 -21.40
CA GLY A 227 -9.15 0.04 -22.03
C GLY A 227 -7.61 -0.09 -21.98
N LYS A 228 -6.91 0.78 -21.27
CA LYS A 228 -5.45 0.76 -21.06
C LYS A 228 -5.04 -0.33 -20.07
N TYR A 229 -3.93 -0.99 -20.36
CA TYR A 229 -3.27 -1.91 -19.44
C TYR A 229 -2.49 -1.14 -18.37
N PRO A 230 -2.16 -1.75 -17.22
CA PRO A 230 -1.39 -1.08 -16.17
C PRO A 230 -0.01 -0.64 -16.66
N THR A 231 0.57 -1.42 -17.58
CA THR A 231 1.85 -1.14 -18.24
C THR A 231 1.83 0.11 -19.11
N ASP A 232 0.65 0.54 -19.59
CA ASP A 232 0.51 1.75 -20.42
C ASP A 232 0.73 3.03 -19.61
N TYR A 233 0.71 2.94 -18.27
CA TYR A 233 1.01 4.05 -17.37
C TYR A 233 2.48 4.15 -16.97
N ALA A 234 3.31 3.19 -17.38
CA ALA A 234 4.73 3.23 -17.10
C ALA A 234 5.38 4.28 -18.03
N ASN A 235 5.96 5.33 -17.46
CA ASN A 235 6.68 6.35 -18.22
C ASN A 235 7.91 5.71 -18.90
N CYS A 236 8.17 6.02 -20.18
CA CYS A 236 9.22 5.38 -20.98
C CYS A 236 10.63 5.47 -20.37
N ASP A 237 10.88 6.48 -19.54
CA ASP A 237 12.15 6.72 -18.85
C ASP A 237 12.19 6.15 -17.42
N SER A 238 11.11 5.50 -16.95
CA SER A 238 11.00 4.98 -15.59
C SER A 238 11.68 3.61 -15.45
N ASN A 239 12.36 3.40 -14.32
CA ASN A 239 12.93 2.10 -13.96
C ASN A 239 11.88 0.98 -13.96
N ILE A 240 10.61 1.30 -13.72
CA ILE A 240 9.50 0.34 -13.78
C ILE A 240 9.35 -0.27 -15.17
N VAL A 241 9.59 0.49 -16.24
CA VAL A 241 9.49 0.00 -17.62
C VAL A 241 10.47 -1.15 -17.86
N PHE A 242 11.69 -1.08 -17.32
CA PHE A 242 12.65 -2.17 -17.41
C PHE A 242 12.10 -3.45 -16.77
N PHE A 243 11.60 -3.36 -15.52
CA PHE A 243 11.12 -4.53 -14.79
C PHE A 243 9.81 -5.11 -15.34
N VAL A 244 8.87 -4.26 -15.76
CA VAL A 244 7.60 -4.68 -16.35
C VAL A 244 7.83 -5.34 -17.71
N ARG A 245 8.73 -4.79 -18.55
CA ARG A 245 9.10 -5.41 -19.84
C ARG A 245 9.79 -6.75 -19.64
N GLU A 246 10.69 -6.87 -18.67
CA GLU A 246 11.35 -8.13 -18.32
C GLU A 246 10.37 -9.18 -17.76
N TYR A 247 9.38 -8.77 -16.98
CA TYR A 247 8.36 -9.69 -16.47
C TYR A 247 7.43 -10.20 -17.59
N ASP A 248 6.99 -9.31 -18.48
CA ASP A 248 6.11 -9.68 -19.60
C ASP A 248 6.84 -10.57 -20.63
N TRP A 249 8.16 -10.36 -20.77
CA TRP A 249 9.09 -11.22 -21.50
C TRP A 249 9.19 -12.65 -20.94
N ARG A 250 9.13 -12.84 -19.61
CA ARG A 250 9.21 -14.18 -18.97
C ARG A 250 7.99 -15.07 -19.21
N ARG A 251 6.84 -14.50 -19.61
CA ARG A 251 5.61 -15.25 -19.94
C ARG A 251 5.52 -15.64 -21.41
N VAL A 252 6.30 -15.00 -22.28
CA VAL A 252 6.69 -15.62 -23.55
C VAL A 252 7.65 -16.73 -23.15
N LYS A 253 7.39 -18.01 -23.47
CA LYS A 253 8.36 -19.09 -23.19
C LYS A 253 9.72 -18.63 -23.72
N PRO A 254 10.69 -18.24 -22.87
CA PRO A 254 11.94 -17.75 -23.37
C PRO A 254 12.59 -18.94 -24.07
N SER A 255 13.14 -18.75 -25.26
CA SER A 255 14.10 -19.72 -25.74
C SER A 255 15.17 -19.88 -24.65
N ARG A 256 15.67 -21.09 -24.44
CA ARG A 256 16.71 -21.42 -23.44
C ARG A 256 17.85 -20.39 -23.40
N GLU A 257 18.15 -19.79 -24.55
CA GLU A 257 19.17 -18.78 -24.75
C GLU A 257 18.90 -17.43 -24.08
N ILE A 258 17.64 -17.05 -23.94
CA ILE A 258 17.21 -15.81 -23.28
C ILE A 258 17.34 -15.93 -21.77
N LEU A 259 16.93 -17.07 -21.22
CA LEU A 259 17.12 -17.42 -19.80
C LEU A 259 18.59 -17.38 -19.41
N LEU A 260 19.47 -17.91 -20.27
CA LEU A 260 20.92 -17.88 -20.07
C LEU A 260 21.50 -16.45 -20.07
N ARG A 261 20.96 -15.55 -20.90
CA ARG A 261 21.38 -14.13 -20.91
C ARG A 261 20.94 -13.37 -19.66
N PHE A 262 19.74 -13.63 -19.16
CA PHE A 262 19.24 -13.01 -17.93
C PHE A 262 20.05 -13.43 -16.69
N VAL A 263 20.35 -14.73 -16.58
CA VAL A 263 21.20 -15.27 -15.51
C VAL A 263 22.62 -14.70 -15.60
N SER A 264 23.20 -14.63 -16.80
CA SER A 264 24.52 -14.02 -17.01
C SER A 264 24.57 -12.54 -16.62
N ALA A 265 23.52 -11.76 -16.91
CA ALA A 265 23.45 -10.33 -16.55
C ALA A 265 23.29 -10.13 -15.04
N SER A 266 22.52 -11.00 -14.40
CA SER A 266 22.29 -10.99 -12.94
C SER A 266 23.57 -11.37 -12.17
N CYS A 267 24.33 -12.37 -12.64
CA CYS A 267 25.65 -12.70 -12.10
C CYS A 267 26.67 -11.56 -12.28
N ALA A 268 26.64 -10.86 -13.42
CA ALA A 268 27.51 -9.70 -13.66
C ALA A 268 27.19 -8.52 -12.71
N LEU A 269 25.93 -8.32 -12.35
CA LEU A 269 25.50 -7.33 -11.37
C LEU A 269 25.93 -7.69 -9.94
N LEU A 270 25.75 -8.95 -9.54
CA LEU A 270 26.17 -9.46 -8.22
C LEU A 270 27.70 -9.44 -8.03
N SER A 271 28.47 -9.49 -9.12
CA SER A 271 29.93 -9.37 -9.09
C SER A 271 30.46 -7.94 -8.87
N ARG A 272 29.58 -6.92 -8.90
CA ARG A 272 29.95 -5.53 -8.57
C ARG A 272 29.89 -5.37 -7.05
N GLN A 273 31.03 -5.00 -6.44
CA GLN A 273 31.25 -4.95 -4.98
C GLN A 273 30.46 -3.85 -4.22
N THR A 274 29.30 -3.41 -4.69
CA THR A 274 28.53 -2.29 -4.11
C THR A 274 27.01 -2.51 -4.15
N ALA A 275 26.52 -3.75 -4.01
CA ALA A 275 25.09 -4.00 -3.91
C ALA A 275 24.61 -3.80 -2.45
N ASP A 276 23.50 -3.07 -2.27
CA ASP A 276 22.77 -2.98 -1.01
C ASP A 276 22.37 -4.40 -0.56
N PRO A 277 22.57 -4.79 0.72
CA PRO A 277 22.20 -6.11 1.23
C PRO A 277 20.73 -6.49 0.96
N VAL A 278 19.81 -5.53 0.91
CA VAL A 278 18.39 -5.78 0.59
C VAL A 278 18.21 -6.08 -0.91
N GLU A 279 18.93 -5.37 -1.79
CA GLU A 279 18.92 -5.65 -3.22
C GLU A 279 19.55 -7.01 -3.53
N ALA A 280 20.61 -7.38 -2.82
CA ALA A 280 21.23 -8.70 -2.93
C ALA A 280 20.29 -9.82 -2.45
N GLU A 281 19.51 -9.60 -1.38
CA GLU A 281 18.55 -10.57 -0.86
C GLU A 281 17.34 -10.75 -1.80
N VAL A 282 16.82 -9.67 -2.38
CA VAL A 282 15.77 -9.71 -3.41
C VAL A 282 16.28 -10.41 -4.66
N MET A 283 17.52 -10.14 -5.10
CA MET A 283 18.14 -10.79 -6.25
C MET A 283 18.42 -12.27 -6.01
N ASN A 284 18.88 -12.66 -4.81
CA ASN A 284 19.07 -14.05 -4.43
C ASN A 284 17.73 -14.80 -4.34
N SER A 285 16.67 -14.15 -3.85
CA SER A 285 15.32 -14.71 -3.84
C SER A 285 14.76 -14.89 -5.27
N LEU A 286 15.03 -13.94 -6.17
CA LEU A 286 14.68 -14.02 -7.58
C LEU A 286 15.45 -15.12 -8.32
N LEU A 287 16.73 -15.34 -7.98
CA LEU A 287 17.54 -16.43 -8.51
C LEU A 287 17.08 -17.79 -7.96
N GLY A 288 16.79 -17.90 -6.67
CA GLY A 288 16.23 -19.10 -6.05
C GLY A 288 14.90 -19.50 -6.67
N PHE A 289 14.03 -18.53 -6.95
CA PHE A 289 12.75 -18.74 -7.64
C PHE A 289 12.92 -19.24 -9.09
N LEU A 290 14.02 -18.89 -9.77
CA LEU A 290 14.35 -19.38 -11.12
C LEU A 290 14.96 -20.80 -11.09
N ILE A 291 15.63 -21.17 -9.99
CA ILE A 291 16.30 -22.46 -9.81
C ILE A 291 15.32 -23.54 -9.30
N ASP A 292 14.34 -23.20 -8.45
CA ASP A 292 13.42 -24.18 -7.86
C ASP A 292 12.51 -24.88 -8.90
N ASP A 293 12.26 -24.28 -10.06
CA ASP A 293 11.53 -24.93 -11.17
C ASP A 293 12.43 -25.80 -12.08
N ALA A 294 13.77 -25.74 -11.90
CA ALA A 294 14.74 -26.54 -12.63
C ALA A 294 15.56 -27.38 -11.65
N SER A 295 15.13 -28.63 -11.43
CA SER A 295 15.75 -29.66 -10.58
C SER A 295 17.29 -29.69 -10.59
N LEU A 296 17.93 -28.81 -9.83
CA LEU A 296 19.38 -28.71 -9.61
C LEU A 296 19.59 -28.36 -8.14
N GLY A 297 19.48 -29.37 -7.28
CA GLY A 297 19.75 -29.28 -5.84
C GLY A 297 21.25 -29.20 -5.53
N GLY A 298 21.93 -28.19 -6.06
CA GLY A 298 23.36 -27.93 -5.86
C GLY A 298 23.62 -26.59 -5.18
N THR A 299 24.82 -26.42 -4.64
CA THR A 299 25.26 -25.13 -4.08
C THR A 299 25.40 -24.07 -5.16
N THR A 300 25.47 -22.79 -4.79
CA THR A 300 25.59 -21.66 -5.74
C THR A 300 26.77 -21.83 -6.72
N SER A 301 27.87 -22.49 -6.33
CA SER A 301 28.97 -22.79 -7.25
C SER A 301 28.65 -23.91 -8.23
N ASP A 302 27.86 -24.91 -7.83
CA ASP A 302 27.48 -26.03 -8.69
C ASP A 302 26.52 -25.57 -9.79
N ILE A 303 25.66 -24.60 -9.47
CA ILE A 303 24.76 -23.96 -10.43
C ILE A 303 25.56 -23.14 -11.46
N VAL A 304 26.53 -22.33 -11.01
CA VAL A 304 27.40 -21.54 -11.90
C VAL A 304 28.24 -22.44 -12.81
N ASN A 305 28.76 -23.54 -12.27
CA ASN A 305 29.54 -24.50 -13.04
C ASN A 305 28.67 -25.27 -14.05
N GLY A 306 27.47 -25.71 -13.66
CA GLY A 306 26.51 -26.34 -14.57
C GLY A 306 26.05 -25.41 -15.71
N LEU A 307 25.91 -24.11 -15.44
CA LEU A 307 25.60 -23.11 -16.46
C LEU A 307 26.75 -22.90 -17.47
N ASN A 308 28.00 -22.92 -17.01
CA ASN A 308 29.18 -22.83 -17.89
C ASN A 308 29.41 -24.09 -18.74
N GLU A 309 29.13 -25.27 -18.20
CA GLU A 309 29.21 -26.55 -18.92
C GLU A 309 28.11 -26.67 -19.99
N ILE A 310 26.90 -26.19 -19.67
CA ILE A 310 25.80 -26.08 -20.63
C ILE A 310 26.14 -25.10 -21.77
N ALA A 311 26.78 -23.97 -21.46
CA ALA A 311 27.17 -22.97 -22.44
C ALA A 311 28.27 -23.45 -23.40
N THR A 312 29.13 -24.36 -22.97
CA THR A 312 30.25 -24.89 -23.79
C THR A 312 29.85 -26.06 -24.68
N HIS A 313 28.76 -26.77 -24.39
CA HIS A 313 28.27 -27.91 -25.19
C HIS A 313 27.16 -27.58 -26.19
N LEU A 314 26.72 -26.32 -26.30
CA LEU A 314 25.67 -25.88 -27.22
C LEU A 314 26.22 -25.21 -28.48
N TYR A 315 26.60 -26.04 -29.45
CA TYR A 315 26.62 -25.61 -30.85
C TYR A 315 25.18 -25.26 -31.29
N LEU A 316 24.94 -24.00 -31.63
CA LEU A 316 23.68 -23.48 -32.21
C LEU A 316 23.45 -24.00 -33.63
N PRO A 317 22.22 -24.39 -34.01
CA PRO A 317 21.76 -24.28 -35.38
C PRO A 317 20.70 -23.18 -35.55
N ALA A 318 20.84 -22.42 -36.64
CA ALA A 318 19.84 -21.52 -37.23
C ALA A 318 18.45 -22.20 -37.37
N GLY A 319 17.34 -21.45 -37.26
CA GLY A 319 16.05 -21.97 -37.74
C GLY A 319 14.71 -21.44 -37.19
N MET A 320 14.57 -20.26 -36.59
CA MET A 320 13.20 -19.72 -36.33
C MET A 320 12.56 -19.31 -37.66
N LEU A 321 11.29 -19.64 -37.90
CA LEU A 321 10.55 -19.28 -39.14
C LEU A 321 9.40 -18.31 -38.82
N CYS A 322 9.23 -17.28 -39.65
CA CYS A 322 8.10 -16.35 -39.53
C CYS A 322 6.76 -17.08 -39.70
N SER A 323 5.81 -16.93 -38.75
CA SER A 323 4.48 -17.56 -38.85
C SER A 323 3.62 -17.05 -40.01
N ALA A 324 3.98 -15.91 -40.61
CA ALA A 324 3.27 -15.33 -41.76
C ALA A 324 3.90 -15.68 -43.12
N CYS A 325 5.24 -15.69 -43.23
CA CYS A 325 5.93 -15.97 -44.52
C CYS A 325 6.75 -17.24 -44.55
N GLY A 326 6.87 -17.97 -43.44
CA GLY A 326 7.61 -19.23 -43.34
C GLY A 326 9.12 -19.10 -43.56
N ARG A 327 9.67 -17.88 -43.57
CA ARG A 327 11.10 -17.64 -43.82
C ARG A 327 11.85 -17.41 -42.52
N GLU A 328 13.07 -17.89 -42.49
CA GLU A 328 14.04 -17.55 -41.47
C GLU A 328 14.59 -16.13 -41.69
N ARG A 329 14.55 -15.32 -40.63
CA ARG A 329 15.07 -13.95 -40.54
C ARG A 329 15.64 -13.70 -39.16
N PHE A 330 16.40 -12.63 -39.03
CA PHE A 330 17.08 -12.27 -37.77
C PHE A 330 16.18 -11.52 -36.77
N GLU A 331 15.01 -11.03 -37.20
CA GLU A 331 14.13 -10.19 -36.38
C GLU A 331 12.68 -10.69 -36.39
N TYR A 332 12.12 -10.88 -35.19
CA TYR A 332 10.75 -11.36 -34.95
C TYR A 332 10.02 -10.52 -33.90
N VAL A 333 8.71 -10.38 -34.08
CA VAL A 333 7.80 -9.67 -33.17
C VAL A 333 6.57 -10.56 -32.92
N ALA A 334 6.15 -10.67 -31.66
CA ALA A 334 4.92 -11.38 -31.30
C ALA A 334 3.68 -10.55 -31.68
N LEU A 335 2.62 -11.21 -32.18
CA LEU A 335 1.34 -10.53 -32.40
C LEU A 335 0.70 -10.08 -31.08
N PRO A 336 -0.15 -9.03 -31.06
CA PRO A 336 -0.81 -8.55 -29.84
C PRO A 336 -1.64 -9.62 -29.11
N CYS A 337 -2.29 -10.51 -29.87
CA CYS A 337 -3.02 -11.67 -29.34
C CYS A 337 -2.13 -12.83 -28.84
N ARG A 338 -0.81 -12.74 -29.06
CA ARG A 338 0.24 -13.68 -28.63
C ARG A 338 0.19 -15.11 -29.19
N HIS A 339 -0.65 -15.38 -30.19
CA HIS A 339 -0.72 -16.72 -30.81
C HIS A 339 0.38 -17.02 -31.85
N ALA A 340 1.13 -16.01 -32.34
CA ALA A 340 2.13 -16.20 -33.41
C ALA A 340 3.23 -15.12 -33.38
N THR A 341 4.37 -15.43 -34.01
CA THR A 341 5.52 -14.52 -34.18
C THR A 341 5.78 -14.23 -35.66
N VAL A 342 5.90 -12.96 -36.03
CA VAL A 342 6.11 -12.53 -37.42
C VAL A 342 7.41 -11.75 -37.58
N CYS A 343 8.06 -11.86 -38.73
CA CYS A 343 9.27 -11.10 -38.99
C CYS A 343 8.97 -9.61 -39.24
N GLY A 344 9.97 -8.73 -39.08
CA GLY A 344 9.81 -7.27 -39.23
C GLY A 344 9.06 -6.82 -40.50
N PRO A 345 9.34 -7.38 -41.69
CA PRO A 345 8.59 -7.04 -42.91
C PRO A 345 7.15 -7.56 -42.93
N CYS A 346 6.91 -8.75 -42.36
CA CYS A 346 5.54 -9.24 -42.19
C CYS A 346 4.78 -8.37 -41.19
N ARG A 347 5.40 -7.91 -40.10
CA ARG A 347 4.81 -6.91 -39.20
C ARG A 347 4.35 -5.66 -39.95
N ALA A 348 5.21 -5.10 -40.81
CA ALA A 348 4.89 -3.90 -41.60
C ALA A 348 3.70 -4.10 -42.55
N ALA A 349 3.48 -5.33 -43.01
CA ALA A 349 2.34 -5.70 -43.86
C ALA A 349 1.02 -5.92 -43.09
N GLY A 350 1.03 -5.92 -41.76
CA GLY A 350 -0.18 -6.02 -40.92
C GLY A 350 -1.00 -7.33 -41.07
N PRO A 351 -0.40 -8.53 -41.04
CA PRO A 351 -1.12 -9.77 -41.22
C PRO A 351 -2.06 -10.02 -40.04
N ALA A 352 -3.25 -10.55 -40.34
CA ALA A 352 -4.15 -11.10 -39.33
C ALA A 352 -3.50 -12.32 -38.66
N CYS A 353 -3.82 -12.52 -37.38
CA CYS A 353 -3.35 -13.70 -36.67
C CYS A 353 -3.85 -14.99 -37.34
N PRO A 354 -2.98 -15.98 -37.64
CA PRO A 354 -3.41 -17.22 -38.26
C PRO A 354 -4.25 -18.13 -37.33
N VAL A 355 -4.33 -17.79 -36.04
CA VAL A 355 -5.04 -18.58 -35.01
C VAL A 355 -6.36 -17.94 -34.60
N CYS A 356 -6.38 -16.64 -34.29
CA CYS A 356 -7.59 -15.94 -33.84
C CYS A 356 -8.17 -14.94 -34.85
N SER A 357 -7.55 -14.78 -36.02
CA SER A 357 -7.99 -13.87 -37.10
C SER A 357 -8.06 -12.38 -36.72
N GLU A 358 -7.67 -12.00 -35.51
CA GLU A 358 -7.61 -10.59 -35.10
C GLU A 358 -6.55 -9.83 -35.90
N GLN A 359 -6.94 -8.65 -36.40
CA GLN A 359 -6.04 -7.69 -37.00
C GLN A 359 -5.19 -7.04 -35.89
N PRO A 360 -3.90 -6.78 -36.12
CA PRO A 360 -3.08 -6.04 -35.17
C PRO A 360 -3.64 -4.61 -35.04
N ILE A 361 -4.35 -4.33 -33.95
CA ILE A 361 -4.80 -2.97 -33.63
C ILE A 361 -3.55 -2.22 -33.18
N SER A 362 -2.85 -1.59 -34.13
CA SER A 362 -1.58 -0.87 -33.93
C SER A 362 -0.57 -1.66 -33.09
N TYR A 363 0.34 -2.39 -33.75
CA TYR A 363 1.58 -2.84 -33.09
C TYR A 363 2.16 -1.66 -32.32
N LEU A 364 2.43 -1.83 -31.02
CA LEU A 364 3.18 -0.88 -30.20
C LEU A 364 4.30 -0.29 -31.07
N GLY A 365 4.17 1.00 -31.38
CA GLY A 365 5.06 1.71 -32.29
C GLY A 365 6.47 1.72 -31.73
N LEU A 366 7.26 0.71 -32.06
CA LEU A 366 8.71 0.74 -32.00
C LEU A 366 9.19 1.57 -33.20
N ALA A 367 9.06 2.89 -33.09
CA ALA A 367 9.90 3.80 -33.85
C ALA A 367 10.99 4.28 -32.88
N TRP A 368 12.23 3.86 -33.12
CA TRP A 368 13.40 4.59 -32.63
C TRP A 368 13.65 5.76 -33.61
N PRO A 369 14.16 6.92 -33.16
CA PRO A 369 14.51 8.01 -34.06
C PRO A 369 15.54 7.56 -35.12
N ASP A 370 15.30 8.03 -36.33
CA ASP A 370 16.00 7.82 -37.60
C ASP A 370 17.52 7.50 -37.54
N GLU A 371 17.91 6.45 -38.28
CA GLU A 371 19.07 6.47 -39.18
C GLU A 371 18.58 6.55 -40.63
#